data_AF-A0A832C7C0-F1
#
_entry.id   AF-A0A832C7C0-F1
#
_cell.length_a   1.000
_cell.length_b   1.000
_cell.length_c   1.000
_cell.angle_alpha   90.00
_cell.angle_beta   90.00
_cell.angle_gamma   90.00
#
_symmetry.space_group_name_H-M   'P 1'
#
loop_
_entity.id
_entity.type
_entity.pdbx_description
1 polymer ?
#
loop_
_entity_poly.entity_id
_entity_poly.type
_entity_poly.pdbx_seq_one_letter_code
_entity_poly.pdbx_strand_id
1 'polypeptide(L)'
;MMPTLIISFIVEAEEKIAGCLESIAEVRGDAKDELKKIAEECRKDAKQLERIFKETVVELSLEPLEGFDVVSLRTEIEGLLNSKDKVSGLIEALSKLEKLYTSFSKSISSISPETSMQLKKMLRKKEKNKKYLESLK
;
A
#
# COMPACT_ATOMS: atom_id res chain seq x y z
N MET A 1 9.17 7.83 -18.82
CA MET A 1 8.16 7.59 -17.76
C MET A 1 8.96 7.40 -16.48
N MET A 2 8.79 8.26 -15.46
CA MET A 2 9.71 8.27 -14.32
C MET A 2 9.36 7.17 -13.28
N PRO A 3 10.33 6.36 -12.84
CA PRO A 3 10.23 5.38 -11.73
C PRO A 3 9.47 5.87 -10.50
N THR A 4 9.63 7.16 -10.22
CA THR A 4 9.18 7.86 -9.02
C THR A 4 7.66 7.90 -8.90
N LEU A 5 6.90 7.81 -10.01
CA LEU A 5 5.44 7.91 -9.97
C LEU A 5 4.79 6.74 -9.24
N ILE A 6 5.29 5.51 -9.44
CA ILE A 6 4.71 4.31 -8.81
C ILE A 6 4.96 4.32 -7.31
N ILE A 7 6.18 4.68 -6.89
CA ILE A 7 6.57 4.71 -5.48
C ILE A 7 5.80 5.81 -4.74
N SER A 8 5.80 7.03 -5.27
CA SER A 8 5.05 8.13 -4.68
C SER A 8 3.57 7.79 -4.57
N PHE A 9 3.03 7.07 -5.56
CA PHE A 9 1.67 6.58 -5.49
C PHE A 9 1.46 5.50 -4.41
N ILE A 10 2.35 4.51 -4.27
CA ILE A 10 2.26 3.50 -3.20
C ILE A 10 2.25 4.19 -1.83
N VAL A 11 3.18 5.12 -1.60
CA VAL A 11 3.28 5.89 -0.36
C VAL A 11 1.99 6.67 -0.08
N GLU A 12 1.46 7.35 -1.10
CA GLU A 12 0.19 8.09 -0.98
C GLU A 12 -1.01 7.16 -0.70
N ALA A 13 -1.05 5.99 -1.34
CA ALA A 13 -2.09 4.99 -1.11
C ALA A 13 -2.04 4.44 0.31
N GLU A 14 -0.84 4.16 0.86
CA GLU A 14 -0.66 3.73 2.24
C GLU A 14 -1.15 4.77 3.26
N GLU A 15 -0.83 6.04 3.04
CA GLU A 15 -1.31 7.14 3.90
C GLU A 15 -2.84 7.29 3.85
N LYS A 16 -3.44 7.18 2.66
CA LYS A 16 -4.90 7.22 2.50
C LYS A 16 -5.59 6.02 3.15
N ILE A 17 -5.01 4.82 3.02
CA ILE A 17 -5.49 3.61 3.68
C ILE A 17 -5.44 3.77 5.20
N ALA A 18 -4.34 4.32 5.74
CA ALA A 18 -4.22 4.63 7.16
C ALA A 18 -5.31 5.60 7.64
N GLY A 19 -5.58 6.68 6.89
CA GLY A 19 -6.65 7.62 7.21
C GLY A 19 -8.05 6.99 7.17
N CYS A 20 -8.29 6.08 6.22
CA CYS A 20 -9.54 5.33 6.14
C CYS A 20 -9.70 4.37 7.33
N LEU A 21 -8.65 3.65 7.70
CA LEU A 21 -8.61 2.77 8.88
C LEU A 21 -8.93 3.54 10.17
N GLU A 22 -8.32 4.71 10.38
CA GLU A 22 -8.63 5.58 11.53
C GLU A 22 -10.10 6.04 11.51
N SER A 23 -10.61 6.42 10.35
CA SER A 23 -12.02 6.80 10.19
C SER A 23 -12.97 5.65 10.54
N ILE A 24 -12.61 4.41 10.20
CA ILE A 24 -13.39 3.22 10.58
C ILE A 24 -13.23 2.97 12.09
N ALA A 25 -12.03 3.11 12.66
CA ALA A 25 -11.75 2.91 14.08
C ALA A 25 -12.52 3.88 14.99
N GLU A 26 -12.78 5.10 14.54
CA GLU A 26 -13.59 6.07 15.29
C GLU A 26 -15.09 5.71 15.29
N VAL A 27 -15.56 4.96 14.29
CA VAL A 27 -16.97 4.51 14.19
C VAL A 27 -17.15 3.11 14.82
N ARG A 28 -16.18 2.21 14.62
CA ARG A 28 -16.13 0.86 15.20
C ARG A 28 -15.26 0.86 16.45
N GLY A 29 -15.91 1.09 17.59
CA GLY A 29 -15.27 1.05 18.91
C GLY A 29 -14.75 -0.34 19.31
N ASP A 30 -15.33 -1.42 18.75
CA ASP A 30 -14.98 -2.82 19.03
C ASP A 30 -13.61 -3.25 18.48
N ALA A 31 -13.17 -2.63 17.38
CA ALA A 31 -11.92 -2.93 16.70
C ALA A 31 -10.95 -1.72 16.67
N LYS A 32 -11.21 -0.71 17.51
CA LYS A 32 -10.55 0.60 17.44
C LYS A 32 -9.03 0.51 17.59
N ASP A 33 -8.55 -0.23 18.60
CA ASP A 33 -7.13 -0.33 18.90
C ASP A 33 -6.36 -1.08 17.80
N GLU A 34 -6.89 -2.21 17.33
CA GLU A 34 -6.34 -2.96 16.20
C GLU A 34 -6.32 -2.13 14.91
N LEU A 35 -7.41 -1.43 14.57
CA LEU A 35 -7.48 -0.61 13.36
C LEU A 35 -6.48 0.55 13.40
N LYS A 36 -6.33 1.21 14.55
CA LYS A 36 -5.31 2.25 14.74
C LYS A 36 -3.90 1.69 14.63
N LYS A 37 -3.64 0.53 15.21
CA LYS A 37 -2.34 -0.14 15.08
C LYS A 37 -2.00 -0.47 13.62
N ILE A 38 -2.98 -0.97 12.84
CA ILE A 38 -2.80 -1.22 11.41
C ILE A 38 -2.54 0.10 10.66
N ALA A 39 -3.25 1.18 10.99
CA ALA A 39 -3.02 2.49 10.38
C ALA A 39 -1.61 3.02 10.67
N GLU A 40 -1.10 2.88 11.89
CA GLU A 40 0.27 3.23 12.24
C GLU A 40 1.31 2.39 11.49
N GLU A 41 1.04 1.09 11.30
CA GLU A 41 1.88 0.20 10.48
C GLU A 41 1.94 0.67 9.03
N CYS A 42 0.81 1.04 8.42
CA CYS A 42 0.76 1.61 7.06
C CYS A 42 1.62 2.88 6.94
N ARG A 43 1.53 3.81 7.90
CA ARG A 43 2.37 5.02 7.91
C ARG A 43 3.87 4.72 8.08
N LYS A 44 4.21 3.72 8.90
CA LYS A 44 5.60 3.27 9.07
C LYS A 44 6.14 2.65 7.78
N ASP A 45 5.34 1.80 7.12
CA ASP A 45 5.68 1.23 5.82
C ASP A 45 5.87 2.33 4.77
N ALA A 46 4.96 3.32 4.69
CA ALA A 46 5.05 4.46 3.78
C ALA A 46 6.38 5.22 3.94
N LYS A 47 6.74 5.59 5.18
CA LYS A 47 8.02 6.26 5.48
C LYS A 47 9.22 5.40 5.15
N GLN A 48 9.14 4.10 5.45
CA GLN A 48 10.22 3.17 5.15
C GLN A 48 10.41 3.04 3.63
N LEU A 49 9.33 2.96 2.85
CA LEU A 49 9.38 2.93 1.39
C LEU A 49 10.03 4.19 0.84
N GLU A 50 9.56 5.37 1.26
CA GLU A 50 10.16 6.64 0.83
C GLU A 50 11.67 6.67 1.08
N ARG A 51 12.12 6.17 2.24
CA ARG A 51 13.54 6.09 2.56
C ARG A 51 14.28 5.13 1.65
N ILE A 52 13.81 3.88 1.56
CA ILE A 52 14.46 2.86 0.72
C ILE A 52 14.55 3.33 -0.72
N PHE A 53 13.51 3.99 -1.23
CA PHE A 53 13.50 4.48 -2.60
C PHE A 53 14.31 5.75 -2.81
N LYS A 54 14.40 6.67 -1.85
CA LYS A 54 15.37 7.76 -1.96
C LYS A 54 16.80 7.22 -2.04
N GLU A 55 17.11 6.16 -1.30
CA GLU A 55 18.41 5.50 -1.33
C GLU A 55 18.61 4.70 -2.64
N THR A 56 17.60 3.95 -3.09
CA THR A 56 17.69 3.02 -4.24
C THR A 56 17.46 3.68 -5.61
N VAL A 57 16.55 4.67 -5.73
CA VAL A 57 16.24 5.38 -6.99
C VAL A 57 17.32 6.38 -7.37
N VAL A 58 18.04 6.93 -6.39
CA VAL A 58 19.26 7.73 -6.66
C VAL A 58 20.30 6.88 -7.41
N GLU A 59 20.24 5.55 -7.28
CA GLU A 59 21.15 4.63 -7.97
C GLU A 59 20.55 4.00 -9.25
N LEU A 60 19.21 4.01 -9.46
CA LEU A 60 18.56 3.16 -10.45
C LEU A 60 17.36 3.80 -11.18
N SER A 61 17.43 3.78 -12.52
CA SER A 61 16.31 4.11 -13.41
C SER A 61 15.40 2.89 -13.56
N LEU A 62 14.35 2.78 -12.73
CA LEU A 62 13.36 1.72 -12.87
C LEU A 62 12.55 1.84 -14.18
N GLU A 63 12.39 0.73 -14.88
CA GLU A 63 11.48 0.66 -16.02
C GLU A 63 10.02 0.82 -15.54
N PRO A 64 9.12 1.36 -16.38
CA PRO A 64 7.70 1.36 -16.08
C PRO A 64 7.17 -0.06 -15.90
N LEU A 65 6.31 -0.27 -14.91
CA LEU A 65 5.64 -1.56 -14.71
C LEU A 65 4.60 -1.77 -15.81
N GLU A 66 4.86 -2.70 -16.73
CA GLU A 66 3.88 -3.09 -17.74
C GLU A 66 2.56 -3.50 -17.10
N GLY A 67 1.45 -3.01 -17.66
CA GLY A 67 0.10 -3.28 -17.19
C GLY A 67 -0.37 -2.45 -15.99
N PHE A 68 0.44 -1.52 -15.48
CA PHE A 68 0.03 -0.59 -14.42
C PHE A 68 -0.01 0.85 -14.92
N ASP A 69 -1.23 1.36 -15.13
CA ASP A 69 -1.47 2.80 -15.21
C ASP A 69 -1.71 3.35 -13.80
N VAL A 70 -0.71 4.04 -13.27
CA VAL A 70 -0.72 4.65 -11.93
C VAL A 70 -1.87 5.66 -11.79
N VAL A 71 -2.21 6.39 -12.86
CA VAL A 71 -3.26 7.42 -12.80
C VAL A 71 -4.62 6.75 -12.66
N SER A 72 -4.92 5.76 -13.51
CA SER A 72 -6.16 4.99 -13.41
C SER A 72 -6.28 4.27 -12.06
N LEU A 73 -5.20 3.62 -11.61
CA LEU A 73 -5.22 2.90 -10.32
C LEU A 73 -5.41 3.85 -9.13
N ARG A 74 -4.87 5.07 -9.21
CA ARG A 74 -5.10 6.11 -8.21
C ARG A 74 -6.56 6.48 -8.11
N THR A 75 -7.20 6.79 -9.23
CA THR A 75 -8.63 7.14 -9.25
C THR A 75 -9.49 5.99 -8.74
N GLU A 76 -9.16 4.74 -9.10
CA GLU A 76 -9.88 3.57 -8.59
C GLU A 76 -9.73 3.41 -7.07
N ILE A 77 -8.51 3.49 -6.53
CA ILE A 77 -8.28 3.37 -5.08
C ILE A 77 -9.00 4.51 -4.33
N GLU A 78 -8.95 5.74 -4.83
CA GLU A 78 -9.68 6.86 -4.23
C GLU A 78 -11.20 6.63 -4.24
N GLY A 79 -11.75 6.10 -5.34
CA GLY A 79 -13.17 5.74 -5.41
C GLY A 79 -13.56 4.68 -4.38
N LEU A 80 -12.71 3.66 -4.21
CA LEU A 80 -12.93 2.58 -3.24
C LEU A 80 -12.87 3.08 -1.80
N LEU A 81 -11.89 3.92 -1.46
CA LEU A 81 -11.75 4.47 -0.11
C LEU A 81 -12.87 5.47 0.26
N ASN A 82 -13.48 6.11 -0.74
CA ASN A 82 -14.63 7.00 -0.56
C ASN A 82 -15.99 6.29 -0.66
N SER A 83 -16.01 4.96 -0.83
CA SER A 83 -17.24 4.18 -0.88
C SER A 83 -18.07 4.31 0.40
N LYS A 84 -19.40 4.20 0.28
CA LYS A 84 -20.31 4.13 1.44
C LYS A 84 -20.01 2.93 2.33
N ASP A 85 -19.63 1.80 1.73
CA ASP A 85 -19.10 0.65 2.44
C ASP A 85 -17.59 0.78 2.55
N LYS A 86 -17.14 1.50 3.58
CA LYS A 86 -15.72 1.79 3.82
C LYS A 86 -14.90 0.52 4.03
N VAL A 87 -15.46 -0.53 4.64
CA VAL A 87 -14.74 -1.77 4.94
C VAL A 87 -14.52 -2.57 3.66
N SER A 88 -15.57 -2.79 2.86
CA SER A 88 -15.42 -3.47 1.57
C SER A 88 -14.52 -2.69 0.61
N GLY A 89 -14.69 -1.37 0.54
CA GLY A 89 -13.83 -0.50 -0.27
C GLY A 89 -12.36 -0.57 0.14
N LEU A 90 -12.08 -0.57 1.44
CA LEU A 90 -10.72 -0.71 1.97
C LEU A 90 -10.08 -2.06 1.62
N ILE A 91 -10.83 -3.17 1.74
CA ILE A 91 -10.33 -4.52 1.40
C ILE A 91 -9.99 -4.60 -0.10
N GLU A 92 -10.82 -4.01 -0.95
CA GLU A 92 -10.59 -4.00 -2.39
C GLU A 92 -9.39 -3.09 -2.76
N ALA A 93 -9.27 -1.92 -2.12
CA ALA A 93 -8.12 -1.03 -2.28
C ALA A 93 -6.81 -1.71 -1.88
N LEU A 94 -6.80 -2.41 -0.73
CA LEU A 94 -5.67 -3.23 -0.29
C LEU A 94 -5.31 -4.30 -1.30
N SER A 95 -6.31 -4.98 -1.88
CA SER A 95 -6.08 -6.02 -2.90
C SER A 95 -5.41 -5.47 -4.16
N LYS A 96 -5.76 -4.26 -4.60
CA LYS A 96 -5.10 -3.60 -5.73
C LYS A 96 -3.68 -3.18 -5.38
N LEU A 97 -3.47 -2.67 -4.16
CA LEU A 97 -2.15 -2.28 -3.68
C LEU A 97 -1.23 -3.49 -3.52
N GLU A 98 -1.71 -4.63 -3.01
CA GLU A 98 -0.98 -5.90 -2.92
C GLU A 98 -0.45 -6.37 -4.29
N LYS A 99 -1.28 -6.26 -5.34
CA LYS A 99 -0.86 -6.58 -6.71
C LYS A 99 0.26 -5.64 -7.18
N LEU A 100 0.15 -4.35 -6.88
CA LEU A 100 1.18 -3.37 -7.23
C LEU A 100 2.50 -3.67 -6.50
N TYR A 101 2.46 -3.94 -5.18
CA TYR A 101 3.64 -4.35 -4.41
C TYR A 101 4.29 -5.62 -4.97
N THR A 102 3.48 -6.61 -5.37
CA THR A 102 3.98 -7.87 -5.92
C THR A 102 4.71 -7.65 -7.24
N SER A 103 4.10 -6.92 -8.17
CA SER A 103 4.69 -6.60 -9.47
C SER A 103 5.94 -5.75 -9.31
N PHE A 104 5.87 -4.74 -8.45
CA PHE A 104 7.01 -3.87 -8.16
C PHE A 104 8.18 -4.63 -7.52
N SER A 105 7.92 -5.46 -6.51
CA SER A 105 8.93 -6.35 -5.89
C SER A 105 9.63 -7.24 -6.91
N LYS A 106 8.90 -7.78 -7.89
CA LYS A 106 9.48 -8.60 -8.97
C LYS A 106 10.37 -7.77 -9.88
N SER A 107 9.91 -6.60 -10.32
CA SER A 107 10.67 -5.71 -11.20
C SER A 107 12.01 -5.30 -10.58
N ILE A 108 12.03 -5.00 -9.28
CA ILE A 108 13.27 -4.61 -8.61
C ILE A 108 14.08 -5.79 -8.05
N SER A 109 13.60 -7.04 -8.19
CA SER A 109 14.26 -8.20 -7.56
C SER A 109 15.64 -8.52 -8.13
N SER A 110 15.84 -8.26 -9.42
CA SER A 110 17.13 -8.40 -10.10
C SER A 110 18.06 -7.23 -9.83
N ILE A 111 17.52 -6.07 -9.44
CA ILE A 111 18.25 -4.81 -9.34
C ILE A 111 18.65 -4.51 -7.89
N SER A 112 17.73 -4.71 -6.95
CA SER A 112 17.95 -4.57 -5.51
C SER A 112 17.25 -5.72 -4.77
N PRO A 113 17.91 -6.89 -4.65
CA PRO A 113 17.36 -8.06 -3.97
C PRO A 113 16.97 -7.78 -2.52
N GLU A 114 17.74 -6.95 -1.82
CA GLU A 114 17.47 -6.54 -0.44
C GLU A 114 16.17 -5.74 -0.34
N THR A 115 15.99 -4.73 -1.19
CA THR A 115 14.75 -3.95 -1.25
C THR A 115 13.57 -4.84 -1.63
N SER A 116 13.73 -5.73 -2.61
CA SER A 116 12.69 -6.71 -2.97
C SER A 116 12.29 -7.59 -1.78
N MET A 117 13.26 -8.01 -0.95
CA MET A 117 13.00 -8.79 0.25
C MET A 117 12.26 -7.98 1.32
N GLN A 118 12.59 -6.70 1.48
CA GLN A 118 11.88 -5.80 2.39
C GLN A 118 10.43 -5.57 1.94
N LEU A 119 10.19 -5.34 0.65
CA LEU A 119 8.84 -5.22 0.08
C LEU A 119 8.02 -6.49 0.29
N LYS A 120 8.62 -7.68 0.10
CA LYS A 120 7.94 -8.96 0.39
C LYS A 120 7.55 -9.10 1.87
N LYS A 121 8.38 -8.61 2.80
CA LYS A 121 8.05 -8.59 4.23
C LYS A 121 6.88 -7.67 4.52
N MET A 122 6.83 -6.48 3.92
CA MET A 122 5.70 -5.56 4.03
C MET A 122 4.42 -6.17 3.46
N LEU A 123 4.51 -6.79 2.27
CA LEU A 123 3.37 -7.46 1.62
C LEU A 123 2.75 -8.54 2.52
N ARG A 124 3.57 -9.40 3.14
CA ARG A 124 3.09 -10.44 4.07
C ARG A 124 2.36 -9.88 5.29
N LYS A 125 2.75 -8.69 5.77
CA LYS A 125 2.02 -8.01 6.86
C LYS A 125 0.68 -7.50 6.36
N LYS A 126 0.64 -6.90 5.16
CA LYS A 126 -0.59 -6.41 4.54
C LYS A 126 -1.60 -7.51 4.30
N GLU A 127 -1.16 -8.68 3.81
CA GLU A 127 -2.04 -9.85 3.64
C GLU A 127 -2.67 -10.29 4.97
N LYS A 128 -1.94 -10.21 6.09
CA LYS A 128 -2.49 -10.51 7.42
C LYS A 128 -3.49 -9.45 7.86
N ASN A 129 -3.15 -8.18 7.68
CA ASN A 129 -4.02 -7.05 8.05
C ASN A 129 -5.31 -7.06 7.23
N LYS A 130 -5.24 -7.40 5.93
CA LYS A 130 -6.40 -7.60 5.08
C LYS A 130 -7.28 -8.76 5.55
N LYS A 131 -6.72 -9.92 5.90
CA LYS A 131 -7.50 -11.03 6.47
C LYS A 131 -8.21 -10.65 7.77
N TYR A 132 -7.58 -9.82 8.60
CA TYR A 132 -8.24 -9.27 9.78
C TYR A 132 -9.41 -8.36 9.39
N LEU A 133 -9.23 -7.45 8.43
CA LEU A 133 -10.32 -6.62 7.92
C LEU A 133 -11.46 -7.43 7.26
N GLU A 134 -11.14 -8.53 6.59
CA GLU A 134 -12.14 -9.46 6.04
C GLU A 134 -12.94 -10.14 7.16
N SER A 135 -12.33 -10.44 8.31
CA SER A 135 -13.05 -10.97 9.49
C SER A 135 -13.95 -9.94 10.15
N LEU A 136 -13.73 -8.65 9.88
CA LEU A 136 -14.55 -7.56 10.36
C LEU A 136 -15.76 -7.28 9.45
N LYS A 137 -15.78 -7.81 8.22
CA LYS A 137 -16.88 -7.59 7.27
C LYS A 137 -18.16 -8.33 7.70
#